data_AF-A0A2D0ADU1-F1
#
_entry.id   AF-A0A2D0ADU1-F1
#
_cell.length_a   1.000
_cell.length_b   1.000
_cell.length_c   1.000
_cell.angle_alpha   90.00
_cell.angle_beta   90.00
_cell.angle_gamma   90.00
#
_symmetry.space_group_name_H-M   'P 1'
#
loop_
_entity.id
_entity.type
_entity.pdbx_description
1 polymer ?
#
loop_
_entity_poly.entity_id
_entity_poly.type
_entity_poly.pdbx_seq_one_letter_code
_entity_poly.pdbx_strand_id
1 'polypeptide(L)'
;MRLATIWVIWAFLSMGALGWGLLVIATVVKPGGDTVGWVQAIGSIVAVIGAGAFPYFHESHRERRQQARTRRLLHMLAQRQESELLKLWKVVHDSVHDFGAESIGPYLEKREQLRWPSHVAALDSITISDLDPFCVMALGDLKVGAAFAVLICDRLNDWNVIGDQEIVDARTLFDHYQVAQVVTEGVGHLAAGDWDS
;
A
#
# COMPACT_ATOMS: atom_id res chain seq x y z
N MET A 1 -5.22 -0.48 25.94
CA MET A 1 -6.08 -1.59 26.42
C MET A 1 -7.03 -1.20 27.56
N ARG A 2 -6.62 -0.44 28.58
CA ARG A 2 -7.47 -0.10 29.75
C ARG A 2 -8.75 0.70 29.42
N LEU A 3 -8.72 1.54 28.39
CA LEU A 3 -9.87 2.35 27.99
C LEU A 3 -11.04 1.50 27.47
N ALA A 4 -10.73 0.45 26.68
CA ALA A 4 -11.74 -0.44 26.11
C ALA A 4 -12.50 -1.23 27.20
N THR A 5 -11.79 -1.66 28.24
CA THR A 5 -12.39 -2.39 29.37
C THR A 5 -13.41 -1.54 30.13
N ILE A 6 -13.14 -0.24 30.29
CA ILE A 6 -14.03 0.69 30.98
C ILE A 6 -15.34 0.87 30.20
N TRP A 7 -15.26 1.01 28.87
CA TRP A 7 -16.44 1.13 28.02
C TRP A 7 -17.33 -0.12 28.05
N VAL A 8 -16.73 -1.31 28.08
CA VAL A 8 -17.48 -2.57 28.19
C VAL A 8 -18.21 -2.68 29.52
N ILE A 9 -17.57 -2.28 30.63
CA ILE A 9 -18.19 -2.29 31.96
C ILE A 9 -19.39 -1.34 31.99
N TRP A 10 -19.25 -0.12 31.48
CA TRP A 10 -20.36 0.84 31.41
C TRP A 10 -21.50 0.34 30.55
N ALA A 11 -21.23 -0.25 29.38
CA ALA A 11 -22.25 -0.83 28.52
C ALA A 11 -23.04 -1.95 29.22
N PHE A 12 -22.36 -2.82 29.96
CA PHE A 12 -22.99 -3.90 30.72
C PHE A 12 -23.87 -3.38 31.86
N LEU A 13 -23.40 -2.35 32.56
CA LEU A 13 -24.14 -1.68 33.64
C LEU A 13 -25.38 -0.97 33.09
N SER A 14 -25.27 -0.31 31.93
CA SER A 14 -26.40 0.32 31.24
C SER A 14 -27.43 -0.71 30.78
N MET A 15 -27.01 -1.86 30.23
CA MET A 15 -27.91 -2.96 29.86
C MET A 15 -28.65 -3.52 31.09
N GLY A 16 -27.95 -3.71 32.21
CA GLY A 16 -28.56 -4.16 33.47
C GLY A 16 -29.59 -3.16 34.01
N ALA A 17 -29.25 -1.86 34.00
CA ALA A 17 -30.15 -0.80 34.42
C ALA A 17 -31.39 -0.68 33.50
N LEU A 18 -31.20 -0.81 32.18
CA LEU A 18 -32.29 -0.83 31.20
C LEU A 18 -33.20 -2.04 31.41
N GLY A 19 -32.64 -3.24 31.56
CA GLY A 19 -33.41 -4.47 31.80
C GLY A 19 -34.19 -4.42 33.10
N TRP A 20 -33.59 -3.89 34.16
CA TRP A 20 -34.27 -3.69 35.45
C TRP A 20 -35.38 -2.63 35.34
N GLY A 21 -35.12 -1.50 34.69
CA GLY A 21 -36.14 -0.48 34.42
C GLY A 21 -37.32 -1.03 33.63
N LEU A 22 -37.06 -1.90 32.64
CA LEU A 22 -38.11 -2.56 31.86
C LEU A 22 -38.98 -3.48 32.72
N LEU A 23 -38.38 -4.25 33.63
CA LEU A 23 -39.08 -5.11 34.59
C LEU A 23 -39.95 -4.31 35.56
N VAL A 24 -39.45 -3.18 36.06
CA VAL A 24 -40.23 -2.30 36.95
C VAL A 24 -41.42 -1.70 36.22
N ILE A 25 -41.25 -1.27 34.97
CA ILE A 25 -42.37 -0.77 34.16
C ILE A 25 -43.38 -1.88 33.88
N ALA A 26 -42.91 -3.10 33.58
CA ALA A 26 -43.79 -4.26 33.33
C ALA A 26 -44.62 -4.69 34.55
N THR A 27 -44.13 -4.48 35.78
CA THR A 27 -44.91 -4.77 37.00
C THR A 27 -45.90 -3.67 37.37
N VAL A 28 -45.65 -2.43 36.93
CA VAL A 28 -46.51 -1.26 37.18
C VAL A 28 -47.61 -1.12 36.11
N VAL A 29 -47.34 -1.52 34.87
CA VAL A 29 -48.31 -1.49 33.77
C VAL A 29 -49.14 -2.77 33.77
N LYS A 30 -50.42 -2.68 34.16
CA LYS A 30 -51.38 -3.80 34.06
C LYS A 30 -51.47 -4.30 32.60
N PRO A 31 -51.67 -5.62 32.38
CA PRO A 31 -51.72 -6.21 31.05
C PRO A 31 -52.95 -5.70 30.28
N GLY A 32 -52.75 -4.66 29.47
CA GLY A 32 -53.71 -4.18 28.50
C GLY A 32 -52.97 -3.78 27.23
N GLY A 33 -53.08 -4.60 26.18
CA GLY A 33 -52.85 -4.31 24.75
C GLY A 33 -51.53 -3.70 24.27
N ASP A 34 -51.09 -2.59 24.87
CA ASP A 34 -50.13 -1.64 24.28
C ASP A 34 -48.66 -1.92 24.63
N THR A 35 -48.39 -2.84 25.55
CA THR A 35 -47.02 -3.15 26.00
C THR A 35 -46.14 -3.72 24.88
N VAL A 36 -46.75 -4.45 23.92
CA VAL A 36 -46.05 -5.06 22.78
C VAL A 36 -45.54 -3.99 21.80
N GLY A 37 -46.32 -2.93 21.57
CA GLY A 37 -45.97 -1.87 20.61
C GLY A 37 -44.75 -1.07 21.03
N TRP A 38 -44.61 -0.78 22.33
CA TRP A 38 -43.50 0.03 22.84
C TRP A 38 -42.16 -0.72 22.82
N VAL A 39 -42.16 -2.02 23.14
CA VAL A 39 -40.95 -2.86 23.05
C VAL A 39 -40.49 -3.01 21.59
N GLN A 40 -41.44 -3.15 20.66
CA GLN A 40 -41.15 -3.21 19.22
C GLN A 40 -40.57 -1.89 18.70
N ALA A 41 -41.06 -0.74 19.16
CA ALA A 41 -40.54 0.57 18.78
C ALA A 41 -39.09 0.77 19.25
N ILE A 42 -38.76 0.38 20.49
CA ILE A 42 -37.37 0.44 20.99
C ILE A 42 -36.46 -0.51 20.22
N GLY A 43 -36.91 -1.74 19.96
CA GLY A 43 -36.16 -2.72 19.17
C GLY A 43 -35.85 -2.22 17.75
N SER A 44 -36.81 -1.55 17.11
CA SER A 44 -36.63 -0.90 15.81
C SER A 44 -35.57 0.21 15.85
N ILE A 45 -35.59 1.07 16.88
CA ILE A 45 -34.62 2.17 17.00
C ILE A 45 -33.20 1.62 17.20
N VAL A 46 -33.03 0.62 18.08
CA VAL A 46 -31.72 -0.02 18.30
C VAL A 46 -31.23 -0.73 17.04
N ALA A 47 -32.12 -1.39 16.29
CA ALA A 47 -31.76 -2.05 15.03
C ALA A 47 -31.29 -1.04 13.98
N VAL A 48 -31.96 0.11 13.85
CA VAL A 48 -31.56 1.17 12.91
C VAL A 48 -30.21 1.78 13.30
N ILE A 49 -30.00 2.08 14.59
CA ILE A 49 -28.71 2.60 15.08
C ILE A 49 -27.59 1.57 14.88
N GLY A 50 -27.86 0.30 15.19
CA GLY A 50 -26.91 -0.80 15.00
C GLY A 50 -26.54 -0.99 13.53
N ALA A 51 -27.52 -0.97 12.62
CA ALA A 51 -27.30 -1.07 11.19
C ALA A 51 -26.52 0.11 10.61
N GLY A 52 -26.67 1.32 11.18
CA GLY A 52 -25.90 2.50 10.77
C GLY A 52 -24.46 2.53 11.31
N ALA A 53 -24.24 2.08 12.54
CA ALA A 53 -22.92 2.12 13.19
C ALA A 53 -21.98 0.98 12.75
N PHE A 54 -22.54 -0.18 12.39
CA PHE A 54 -21.76 -1.36 11.97
C PHE A 54 -20.89 -1.13 10.73
N PRO A 55 -21.36 -0.55 9.62
CA PRO A 55 -20.51 -0.27 8.45
C PRO A 55 -19.38 0.71 8.76
N TYR A 56 -19.66 1.78 9.52
CA TYR A 56 -18.67 2.80 9.87
C TYR A 56 -17.49 2.23 10.69
N PHE A 57 -17.78 1.32 11.62
CA PHE A 57 -16.73 0.69 12.42
C PHE A 57 -15.88 -0.29 11.60
N HIS A 58 -16.49 -0.96 10.61
CA HIS A 58 -15.80 -1.97 9.81
C HIS A 58 -14.94 -1.38 8.69
N GLU A 59 -15.32 -0.22 8.14
CA GLU A 59 -14.59 0.49 7.08
C GLU A 59 -13.18 0.90 7.52
N SER A 60 -13.03 1.44 8.73
CA SER A 60 -11.72 1.88 9.25
C SER A 60 -10.67 0.76 9.33
N HIS A 61 -11.10 -0.48 9.66
CA HIS A 61 -10.21 -1.64 9.68
C HIS A 61 -9.88 -2.15 8.28
N ARG A 62 -10.80 -2.00 7.33
CA ARG A 62 -10.61 -2.40 5.94
C ARG A 62 -9.62 -1.47 5.24
N GLU A 63 -9.75 -0.15 5.44
CA GLU A 63 -8.83 0.86 4.92
C GLU A 63 -7.40 0.62 5.40
N ARG A 64 -7.19 0.44 6.72
CA ARG A 64 -5.86 0.16 7.28
C ARG A 64 -5.24 -1.12 6.70
N ARG A 65 -6.02 -2.17 6.53
CA ARG A 65 -5.55 -3.44 5.93
C ARG A 65 -5.20 -3.26 4.45
N GLN A 66 -5.97 -2.47 3.72
CA GLN A 66 -5.74 -2.17 2.32
C GLN A 66 -4.45 -1.35 2.15
N GLN A 67 -4.28 -0.28 2.92
CA GLN A 67 -3.05 0.53 2.95
C GLN A 67 -1.81 -0.33 3.28
N ALA A 68 -1.89 -1.19 4.31
CA ALA A 68 -0.78 -2.07 4.66
C ALA A 68 -0.43 -3.05 3.53
N ARG A 69 -1.42 -3.56 2.79
CA ARG A 69 -1.18 -4.41 1.61
C ARG A 69 -0.52 -3.62 0.49
N THR A 70 -1.03 -2.44 0.17
CA THR A 70 -0.48 -1.61 -0.90
C THR A 70 0.95 -1.17 -0.60
N ARG A 71 1.26 -0.80 0.65
CA ARG A 71 2.64 -0.50 1.08
C ARG A 71 3.58 -1.69 0.92
N ARG A 72 3.15 -2.89 1.30
CA ARG A 72 3.94 -4.12 1.09
C ARG A 72 4.17 -4.41 -0.39
N LEU A 73 3.15 -4.26 -1.23
CA LEU A 73 3.29 -4.40 -2.67
C LEU A 73 4.29 -3.38 -3.24
N LEU A 74 4.16 -2.11 -2.85
CA LEU A 74 5.05 -1.05 -3.27
C LEU A 74 6.50 -1.32 -2.84
N HIS A 75 6.71 -1.77 -1.59
CA HIS A 75 8.02 -2.15 -1.09
C HIS A 75 8.64 -3.31 -1.91
N MET A 76 7.87 -4.36 -2.18
CA MET A 76 8.36 -5.48 -2.99
C MET A 76 8.71 -5.05 -4.42
N LEU A 77 7.92 -4.15 -5.02
CA LEU A 77 8.23 -3.60 -6.35
C LEU A 77 9.45 -2.69 -6.32
N ALA A 78 9.61 -1.86 -5.28
CA ALA A 78 10.78 -1.01 -5.09
C ALA A 78 12.07 -1.85 -4.97
N GLN A 79 12.06 -2.88 -4.11
CA GLN A 79 13.18 -3.82 -3.96
C GLN A 79 13.55 -4.51 -5.27
N ARG A 80 12.53 -4.95 -6.02
CA ARG A 80 12.75 -5.56 -7.33
C ARG A 80 13.37 -4.56 -8.31
N GLN A 81 12.85 -3.34 -8.36
CA GLN A 81 13.35 -2.29 -9.23
C GLN A 81 14.78 -1.90 -8.90
N GLU A 82 15.11 -1.75 -7.62
CA GLU A 82 16.46 -1.49 -7.14
C GLU A 82 17.45 -2.55 -7.65
N SER A 83 17.12 -3.83 -7.50
CA SER A 83 17.96 -4.93 -7.98
C SER A 83 18.13 -4.91 -9.51
N GLU A 84 17.05 -4.68 -10.26
CA GLU A 84 17.10 -4.68 -11.73
C GLU A 84 17.79 -3.42 -12.28
N LEU A 85 17.59 -2.25 -11.68
CA LEU A 85 18.30 -1.01 -12.02
C LEU A 85 19.79 -1.16 -11.77
N LEU A 86 20.18 -1.74 -10.63
CA LEU A 86 21.60 -1.97 -10.33
C LEU A 86 22.25 -2.89 -11.36
N LYS A 87 21.56 -3.97 -11.78
CA LYS A 87 22.06 -4.87 -12.83
C LYS A 87 22.21 -4.13 -14.16
N LEU A 88 21.20 -3.39 -14.58
CA LEU A 88 21.23 -2.63 -15.83
C LEU A 88 22.33 -1.56 -15.79
N TRP A 89 22.46 -0.85 -14.67
CA TRP A 89 23.52 0.14 -14.48
C TRP A 89 24.90 -0.48 -14.57
N LYS A 90 25.14 -1.63 -13.91
CA LYS A 90 26.42 -2.36 -14.05
C LYS A 90 26.70 -2.74 -15.49
N VAL A 91 25.70 -3.26 -16.20
CA VAL A 91 25.84 -3.61 -17.63
C VAL A 91 26.25 -2.39 -18.46
N VAL A 92 25.56 -1.26 -18.29
CA VAL A 92 25.87 -0.04 -19.04
C VAL A 92 27.21 0.56 -18.61
N HIS A 93 27.54 0.54 -17.32
CA HIS A 93 28.79 1.08 -16.80
C HIS A 93 30.01 0.25 -17.23
N ASP A 94 29.92 -1.08 -17.12
CA ASP A 94 30.98 -2.00 -17.49
C ASP A 94 31.17 -2.02 -19.02
N SER A 95 30.11 -1.69 -19.79
CA SER A 95 30.18 -1.55 -21.26
C SER A 95 31.27 -0.58 -21.72
N VAL A 96 31.58 0.44 -20.92
CA VAL A 96 32.65 1.42 -21.18
C VAL A 96 34.02 0.76 -21.29
N HIS A 97 34.24 -0.33 -20.55
CA HIS A 97 35.53 -1.00 -20.47
C HIS A 97 35.64 -2.17 -21.46
N ASP A 98 34.54 -2.89 -21.70
CA ASP A 98 34.51 -4.09 -22.54
C ASP A 98 33.86 -3.89 -23.93
N PHE A 99 33.53 -2.64 -24.27
CA PHE A 99 32.83 -2.25 -25.50
C PHE A 99 31.48 -2.98 -25.70
N GLY A 100 30.83 -3.39 -24.60
CA GLY A 100 29.54 -4.10 -24.60
C GLY A 100 29.63 -5.60 -24.87
N ALA A 101 30.82 -6.14 -25.14
CA ALA A 101 30.97 -7.53 -25.54
C ALA A 101 30.67 -8.52 -24.40
N GLU A 102 31.14 -8.24 -23.18
CA GLU A 102 30.98 -9.12 -22.02
C GLU A 102 29.84 -8.70 -21.08
N SER A 103 29.41 -7.45 -21.19
CA SER A 103 28.36 -6.84 -20.38
C SER A 103 26.99 -6.85 -21.08
N ILE A 104 26.85 -6.11 -22.18
CA ILE A 104 25.58 -5.93 -22.90
C ILE A 104 25.16 -7.21 -23.62
N GLY A 105 26.08 -7.88 -24.30
CA GLY A 105 25.79 -9.12 -25.05
C GLY A 105 25.08 -10.17 -24.19
N PRO A 106 25.69 -10.63 -23.07
CA PRO A 106 25.05 -11.60 -22.18
C PRO A 106 23.74 -11.13 -21.55
N TYR A 107 23.57 -9.82 -21.32
CA TYR A 107 22.32 -9.26 -20.81
C TYR A 107 21.18 -9.44 -21.82
N LEU A 108 21.44 -9.11 -23.09
CA LEU A 108 20.49 -9.24 -24.20
C LEU A 108 20.18 -10.72 -24.53
N GLU A 109 21.20 -11.58 -24.51
CA GLU A 109 21.05 -13.02 -24.75
C GLU A 109 20.12 -13.68 -23.72
N LYS A 110 20.26 -13.30 -22.43
CA LYS A 110 19.40 -13.77 -21.34
C LYS A 110 17.99 -13.18 -21.39
N ARG A 111 17.72 -12.25 -22.30
CA ARG A 111 16.45 -11.54 -22.45
C ARG A 111 16.03 -10.81 -21.16
N GLU A 112 17.00 -10.34 -20.38
CA GLU A 112 16.75 -9.64 -19.12
C GLU A 112 15.96 -8.34 -19.35
N GLN A 113 16.13 -7.70 -20.51
CA GLN A 113 15.37 -6.51 -20.94
C GLN A 113 13.84 -6.73 -20.96
N LEU A 114 13.36 -7.96 -21.18
CA LEU A 114 11.92 -8.26 -21.24
C LEU A 114 11.25 -8.20 -19.87
N ARG A 115 12.01 -8.06 -18.77
CA ARG A 115 11.44 -7.91 -17.43
C ARG A 115 10.82 -6.54 -17.21
N TRP A 116 11.36 -5.48 -17.82
CA TRP A 116 10.93 -4.10 -17.60
C TRP A 116 9.47 -3.84 -17.99
N PRO A 117 8.95 -4.28 -19.16
CA PRO A 117 7.54 -4.06 -19.50
C PRO A 117 6.57 -4.67 -18.47
N SER A 118 6.89 -5.85 -17.94
CA SER A 118 6.07 -6.49 -16.91
C SER A 118 6.10 -5.72 -15.58
N HIS A 119 7.23 -5.11 -15.26
CA HIS A 119 7.42 -4.30 -14.06
C HIS A 119 6.70 -2.96 -14.16
N VAL A 120 6.78 -2.28 -15.31
CA VAL A 120 6.04 -1.04 -15.59
C VAL A 120 4.53 -1.30 -15.49
N ALA A 121 4.02 -2.37 -16.11
CA ALA A 121 2.61 -2.71 -16.01
C ALA A 121 2.16 -2.99 -14.57
N ALA A 122 3.02 -3.61 -13.75
CA ALA A 122 2.76 -3.82 -12.34
C ALA A 122 2.68 -2.49 -11.56
N LEU A 123 3.60 -1.56 -11.79
CA LEU A 123 3.55 -0.22 -11.20
C LEU A 123 2.31 0.57 -11.65
N ASP A 124 1.90 0.42 -12.91
CA ASP A 124 0.70 1.08 -13.45
C ASP A 124 -0.61 0.53 -12.90
N SER A 125 -0.62 -0.72 -12.45
CA SER A 125 -1.80 -1.32 -11.82
C SER A 125 -2.11 -0.76 -10.42
N ILE A 126 -1.18 -0.03 -9.79
CA ILE A 126 -1.38 0.54 -8.45
C ILE A 126 -2.25 1.79 -8.56
N THR A 127 -3.39 1.78 -7.87
CA THR A 127 -4.32 2.91 -7.83
C THR A 127 -3.87 3.97 -6.82
N ILE A 128 -3.81 5.23 -7.26
CA ILE A 128 -3.31 6.36 -6.45
C ILE A 128 -4.26 6.72 -5.29
N SER A 129 -5.57 6.45 -5.42
CA SER A 129 -6.59 6.82 -4.44
C SER A 129 -6.34 6.25 -3.03
N ASP A 130 -5.61 5.14 -2.95
CA ASP A 130 -5.44 4.38 -1.72
C ASP A 130 -4.07 4.62 -1.06
N LEU A 131 -3.25 5.50 -1.64
CA LEU A 131 -1.88 5.77 -1.22
C LEU A 131 -1.79 7.02 -0.36
N ASP A 132 -0.95 6.96 0.68
CA ASP A 132 -0.53 8.17 1.39
C ASP A 132 0.38 9.04 0.50
N PRO A 133 0.49 10.36 0.77
CA PRO A 133 1.25 11.28 -0.09
C PRO A 133 2.69 10.85 -0.35
N PHE A 134 3.36 10.24 0.63
CA PHE A 134 4.72 9.73 0.46
C PHE A 134 4.74 8.55 -0.52
N CYS A 135 3.82 7.59 -0.38
CA CYS A 135 3.72 6.47 -1.31
C CYS A 135 3.33 6.91 -2.73
N VAL A 136 2.54 7.97 -2.91
CA VAL A 136 2.24 8.54 -4.23
C VAL A 136 3.51 9.05 -4.90
N MET A 137 4.32 9.81 -4.14
CA MET A 137 5.57 10.36 -4.64
C MET A 137 6.56 9.25 -5.00
N ALA A 138 6.73 8.28 -4.09
CA ALA A 138 7.56 7.08 -4.31
C ALA A 138 7.11 6.28 -5.55
N LEU A 139 5.81 6.07 -5.73
CA LEU A 139 5.28 5.41 -6.93
C LEU A 139 5.60 6.20 -8.20
N GLY A 140 5.49 7.53 -8.16
CA GLY A 140 5.87 8.40 -9.27
C GLY A 140 7.34 8.22 -9.65
N ASP A 141 8.24 8.29 -8.68
CA ASP A 141 9.68 8.12 -8.88
C ASP A 141 10.03 6.73 -9.46
N LEU A 142 9.41 5.67 -8.92
CA LEU A 142 9.59 4.31 -9.43
C LEU A 142 9.11 4.19 -10.88
N LYS A 143 7.96 4.77 -11.23
CA LYS A 143 7.44 4.76 -12.61
C LYS A 143 8.38 5.48 -13.57
N VAL A 144 8.90 6.65 -13.20
CA VAL A 144 9.84 7.40 -14.02
C VAL A 144 11.12 6.59 -14.23
N GLY A 145 11.70 6.03 -13.17
CA GLY A 145 12.92 5.21 -13.28
C GLY A 145 12.71 3.94 -14.11
N ALA A 146 11.56 3.29 -13.99
CA ALA A 146 11.24 2.09 -14.77
C ALA A 146 11.01 2.42 -16.26
N ALA A 147 10.32 3.52 -16.57
CA ALA A 147 10.16 4.00 -17.94
C ALA A 147 11.51 4.37 -18.57
N PHE A 148 12.38 5.05 -17.81
CA PHE A 148 13.73 5.36 -18.26
C PHE A 148 14.54 4.09 -18.55
N ALA A 149 14.47 3.08 -17.67
CA ALA A 149 15.14 1.80 -17.91
C ALA A 149 14.66 1.10 -19.18
N VAL A 150 13.36 1.17 -19.51
CA VAL A 150 12.83 0.66 -20.80
C VAL A 150 13.49 1.40 -21.98
N LEU A 151 13.57 2.73 -21.93
CA LEU A 151 14.21 3.53 -22.99
C LEU A 151 15.67 3.15 -23.21
N ILE A 152 16.40 2.87 -22.12
CA ILE A 152 17.78 2.37 -22.21
C ILE A 152 17.81 0.99 -22.84
N CYS A 153 16.96 0.07 -22.38
CA CYS A 153 16.87 -1.28 -22.92
C CYS A 153 16.56 -1.31 -24.43
N ASP A 154 15.71 -0.42 -24.92
CA ASP A 154 15.38 -0.32 -26.35
C ASP A 154 16.59 0.12 -27.19
N ARG A 155 17.52 0.88 -26.60
CA ARG A 155 18.74 1.38 -27.24
C ARG A 155 19.97 0.47 -27.06
N LEU A 156 19.90 -0.57 -26.23
CA LEU A 156 21.06 -1.41 -25.91
C LEU A 156 21.69 -2.10 -27.14
N ASN A 157 20.90 -2.43 -28.17
CA ASN A 157 21.45 -3.06 -29.39
C ASN A 157 22.40 -2.15 -30.17
N ASP A 158 22.15 -0.84 -30.13
CA ASP A 158 22.91 0.18 -30.85
C ASP A 158 23.68 1.09 -29.87
N TRP A 159 24.03 0.56 -28.68
CA TRP A 159 24.59 1.35 -27.59
C TRP A 159 25.98 1.88 -27.94
N ASN A 160 26.11 3.21 -28.04
CA ASN A 160 27.39 3.84 -28.29
C ASN A 160 28.15 4.08 -26.99
N VAL A 161 29.04 3.16 -26.67
CA VAL A 161 29.83 3.12 -25.43
C VAL A 161 30.60 4.42 -25.12
N ILE A 162 31.00 5.20 -26.13
CA ILE A 162 31.79 6.44 -25.98
C ILE A 162 30.93 7.69 -26.24
N GLY A 163 29.62 7.53 -26.43
CA GLY A 163 28.72 8.66 -26.69
C GLY A 163 28.46 9.49 -25.44
N ASP A 164 28.46 10.81 -25.60
CA ASP A 164 28.15 11.76 -24.50
C ASP A 164 26.76 11.49 -23.91
N GLN A 165 25.79 11.11 -24.75
CA GLN A 165 24.44 10.79 -24.33
C GLN A 165 24.41 9.53 -23.46
N GLU A 166 25.13 8.48 -23.84
CA GLU A 166 25.21 7.21 -23.10
C GLU A 166 25.87 7.39 -21.73
N ILE A 167 26.85 8.29 -21.61
CA ILE A 167 27.45 8.66 -20.33
C ILE A 167 26.44 9.36 -19.42
N VAL A 168 25.67 10.30 -19.98
CA VAL A 168 24.59 10.99 -19.24
C VAL A 168 23.53 9.98 -18.81
N ASP A 169 23.11 9.11 -19.73
CA ASP A 169 22.10 8.09 -19.48
C ASP A 169 22.54 7.10 -18.38
N ALA A 170 23.81 6.67 -18.38
CA ALA A 170 24.37 5.82 -17.34
C ALA A 170 24.34 6.50 -15.96
N ARG A 171 24.59 7.81 -15.91
CA ARG A 171 24.50 8.60 -14.66
C ARG A 171 23.05 8.75 -14.21
N THR A 172 22.14 9.13 -15.11
CA THR A 172 20.71 9.25 -14.79
C THR A 172 20.12 7.92 -14.33
N LEU A 173 20.57 6.80 -14.91
CA LEU A 173 20.19 5.46 -14.46
C LEU A 173 20.65 5.18 -13.02
N PHE A 174 21.88 5.61 -12.67
CA PHE A 174 22.39 5.51 -11.31
C PHE A 174 21.60 6.38 -10.33
N ASP A 175 21.24 7.60 -10.72
CA ASP A 175 20.39 8.48 -9.90
C ASP A 175 19.03 7.82 -9.62
N HIS A 176 18.40 7.21 -10.63
CA HIS A 176 17.16 6.44 -10.45
C HIS A 176 17.35 5.22 -9.56
N TYR A 177 18.50 4.55 -9.61
CA TYR A 177 18.83 3.46 -8.69
C TYR A 177 18.90 3.96 -7.23
N GLN A 178 19.56 5.09 -6.98
CA GLN A 178 19.63 5.69 -5.64
C GLN A 178 18.24 6.07 -5.12
N VAL A 179 17.40 6.66 -5.97
CA VAL A 179 16.01 6.97 -5.60
C VAL A 179 15.22 5.70 -5.26
N ALA A 180 15.36 4.64 -6.06
CA ALA A 180 14.72 3.37 -5.76
C ALA A 180 15.18 2.77 -4.42
N GLN A 181 16.47 2.87 -4.09
CA GLN A 181 17.01 2.44 -2.80
C GLN A 181 16.40 3.24 -1.63
N VAL A 182 16.34 4.58 -1.73
CA VAL A 182 15.72 5.44 -0.70
C VAL A 182 14.24 5.09 -0.53
N VAL A 183 13.53 4.84 -1.62
CA VAL A 183 12.13 4.40 -1.59
C VAL A 183 11.99 3.02 -0.92
N THR A 184 12.87 2.06 -1.24
CA THR A 184 12.90 0.74 -0.60
C THR A 184 13.03 0.88 0.91
N GLU A 185 14.02 1.64 1.38
CA GLU A 185 14.30 1.86 2.81
C GLU A 185 13.14 2.60 3.49
N GLY A 186 12.68 3.71 2.91
CA GLY A 186 11.60 4.54 3.45
C GLY A 186 10.26 3.80 3.55
N VAL A 187 9.84 3.11 2.47
CA VAL A 187 8.61 2.31 2.48
C VAL A 187 8.77 1.09 3.40
N GLY A 188 9.98 0.53 3.51
CA GLY A 188 10.30 -0.57 4.43
C GLY A 188 10.02 -0.19 5.88
N HIS A 189 10.48 0.98 6.33
CA HIS A 189 10.20 1.49 7.68
C HIS A 189 8.70 1.72 7.90
N LEU A 190 7.99 2.27 6.91
CA LEU A 190 6.53 2.46 6.98
C LEU A 190 5.75 1.14 7.02
N ALA A 191 6.27 0.08 6.40
CA ALA A 191 5.67 -1.24 6.41
C ALA A 191 5.93 -2.00 7.73
N ALA A 192 7.07 -1.73 8.39
CA ALA A 192 7.41 -2.30 9.69
C ALA A 192 6.62 -1.67 10.85
N GLY A 193 6.12 -0.44 10.68
CA GLY A 193 5.40 0.29 11.73
C GLY A 193 6.32 0.97 12.75
N ASP A 194 7.59 1.19 12.40
CA ASP A 194 8.66 1.65 13.31
C ASP A 194 8.67 3.18 13.57
N TRP A 195 7.60 3.91 13.25
CA TRP A 195 7.56 5.38 13.44
C TRP A 195 6.92 5.85 14.76
N ASP A 196 6.44 4.93 15.60
CA ASP A 196 5.79 5.24 16.88
C ASP A 196 6.76 5.23 18.09
N SER A 197 8.09 5.23 17.86
CA SER A 197 9.13 5.27 18.91
C SER A 197 9.86 6.61 19.01
#